data_AF-A0A6L8A0J5-F1
#
_entry.id   AF-A0A6L8A0J5-F1
#
_cell.length_a   1.000
_cell.length_b   1.000
_cell.length_c   1.000
_cell.angle_alpha   90.00
_cell.angle_beta   90.00
_cell.angle_gamma   90.00
#
_symmetry.space_group_name_H-M   'P 1'
#
loop_
_entity.id
_entity.type
_entity.pdbx_description
1 polymer ?
#
loop_
_entity_poly.entity_id
_entity_poly.type
_entity_poly.pdbx_seq_one_letter_code
_entity_poly.pdbx_strand_id
1 'polypeptide(L)' 'AAALPYFGLGVALKIDDGARRAAEVAMAAILRYLELLDDADWAALRPYVEPPIRNAAGEIVGSFDIAPGWLGRL' A
#
# COMPACT_ATOMS: atom_id res chain seq x y z
N ALA A 1 -8.95 -6.86 -0.65
CA ALA A 1 -9.39 -7.18 -2.03
C ALA A 1 -9.87 -5.90 -2.69
N ALA A 2 -9.83 -5.83 -4.02
CA ALA A 2 -10.41 -4.74 -4.79
C ALA A 2 -11.19 -5.30 -5.98
N ALA A 3 -12.21 -4.56 -6.42
CA ALA A 3 -12.93 -4.83 -7.66
C ALA A 3 -12.68 -3.65 -8.60
N LEU A 4 -12.37 -3.95 -9.86
CA LEU A 4 -12.05 -2.98 -10.91
C LEU A 4 -13.04 -3.17 -12.06
N PRO A 5 -14.30 -2.70 -11.92
CA PRO A 5 -15.39 -3.09 -12.83
C PRO A 5 -15.15 -2.65 -14.28
N TYR A 6 -14.57 -1.47 -14.48
CA TYR A 6 -14.24 -0.95 -15.81
C TYR A 6 -13.32 -1.90 -16.59
N PHE A 7 -12.42 -2.59 -15.88
CA PHE A 7 -11.49 -3.56 -16.45
C PHE A 7 -12.03 -5.00 -16.43
N GLY A 8 -13.17 -5.25 -15.78
CA GLY A 8 -13.67 -6.61 -15.54
C GLY A 8 -12.75 -7.45 -14.65
N LEU A 9 -11.92 -6.81 -13.81
CA LEU A 9 -10.91 -7.48 -12.99
C LEU A 9 -11.24 -7.45 -11.49
N GLY A 10 -10.77 -8.48 -10.78
CA GLY A 10 -10.72 -8.53 -9.32
C GLY A 10 -9.28 -8.70 -8.83
N VAL A 11 -8.93 -8.00 -7.74
CA VAL A 11 -7.62 -8.11 -7.09
C VAL A 11 -7.79 -8.80 -5.74
N ALA A 12 -7.22 -10.00 -5.62
CA ALA A 12 -7.03 -10.70 -4.37
C ALA A 12 -5.58 -10.54 -3.91
N LEU A 13 -5.38 -10.10 -2.66
CA LEU A 13 -4.07 -9.90 -2.06
C LEU A 13 -3.93 -10.81 -0.85
N LYS A 14 -2.82 -11.56 -0.81
CA LYS A 14 -2.43 -12.38 0.33
C LYS A 14 -1.11 -11.84 0.89
N ILE A 15 -1.08 -11.63 2.20
CA ILE A 15 0.13 -11.35 2.97
C ILE A 15 0.37 -12.57 3.85
N ASP A 16 1.61 -13.06 3.87
CA ASP A 16 1.98 -14.30 4.57
C ASP A 16 1.85 -14.18 6.08
N ASP A 17 2.32 -13.08 6.68
CA ASP A 17 2.23 -12.82 8.12
C ASP A 17 0.85 -12.27 8.56
N GLY A 18 -0.07 -12.08 7.60
CA GLY A 18 -1.40 -11.54 7.85
C GLY A 18 -1.42 -10.07 8.30
N ALA A 19 -0.31 -9.34 8.21
CA ALA A 19 -0.23 -7.98 8.70
C ALA A 19 -1.08 -7.02 7.85
N ARG A 20 -2.09 -6.42 8.48
CA ARG A 20 -3.00 -5.47 7.82
C ARG A 20 -2.26 -4.29 7.19
N ARG A 21 -1.28 -3.73 7.90
CA ARG A 21 -0.45 -2.60 7.43
C ARG A 21 0.29 -2.92 6.13
N ALA A 22 0.84 -4.13 6.00
CA ALA A 22 1.48 -4.56 4.76
C ALA A 22 0.45 -4.72 3.63
N ALA A 23 -0.75 -5.23 3.94
CA ALA A 23 -1.82 -5.37 2.95
C ALA A 23 -2.32 -4.02 2.41
N GLU A 24 -2.43 -2.99 3.26
CA GLU A 24 -2.86 -1.65 2.86
C GLU A 24 -1.83 -0.98 1.94
N VAL A 25 -0.55 -1.00 2.33
CA VAL A 25 0.58 -0.49 1.53
C VAL A 25 0.63 -1.19 0.16
N ALA A 26 0.60 -2.52 0.15
CA ALA A 26 0.66 -3.31 -1.07
C ALA A 26 -0.55 -3.09 -2.01
N MET A 27 -1.77 -3.02 -1.47
CA MET A 27 -2.96 -2.78 -2.27
C MET A 27 -2.92 -1.41 -2.96
N ALA A 28 -2.56 -0.36 -2.21
CA ALA A 28 -2.45 0.98 -2.78
C ALA A 28 -1.38 1.03 -3.88
N ALA A 29 -0.22 0.39 -3.69
CA ALA A 29 0.83 0.33 -4.70
C ALA A 29 0.40 -0.43 -5.96
N ILE A 30 -0.35 -1.52 -5.84
CA ILE A 30 -0.94 -2.23 -6.99
C ILE A 30 -1.88 -1.30 -7.76
N LEU A 31 -2.77 -0.58 -7.07
CA LEU A 31 -3.71 0.34 -7.72
C LEU A 31 -2.97 1.51 -8.40
N ARG A 32 -1.93 2.05 -7.78
CA ARG A 32 -1.06 3.07 -8.38
C ARG A 32 -0.30 2.55 -9.60
N TYR A 33 0.24 1.33 -9.54
CA TYR A 33 0.90 0.69 -10.67
C TYR A 33 -0.05 0.47 -11.86
N LEU A 34 -1.34 0.23 -11.58
CA LEU A 34 -2.40 0.13 -12.59
C LEU A 34 -2.93 1.49 -13.07
N GLU A 35 -2.27 2.60 -12.69
CA GLU A 35 -2.64 3.97 -13.04
C GLU A 35 -4.06 4.36 -12.56
N LEU A 36 -4.53 3.74 -11.48
CA LEU A 36 -5.85 4.01 -10.88
C LEU A 36 -5.80 5.00 -9.70
N LEU A 37 -4.60 5.31 -9.23
CA LEU A 37 -4.35 6.31 -8.21
C LEU A 37 -3.31 7.29 -8.76
N ASP A 38 -3.66 8.57 -8.78
CA ASP A 38 -2.73 9.62 -9.16
C ASP A 38 -1.88 10.08 -7.96
N ASP A 39 -1.11 11.16 -8.14
CA ASP A 39 -0.27 11.73 -7.08
C ASP A 39 -1.09 12.37 -5.94
N ALA A 40 -2.26 12.92 -6.25
CA ALA A 40 -3.14 13.50 -5.24
C ALA A 40 -3.78 12.39 -4.40
N ASP A 41 -4.23 11.31 -5.03
CA ASP A 41 -4.73 10.12 -4.35
C ASP A 41 -3.66 9.49 -3.46
N TRP A 42 -2.43 9.37 -3.98
CA TRP A 42 -1.30 8.83 -3.21
C TRP A 42 -1.00 9.68 -1.98
N ALA A 43 -0.98 11.00 -2.14
CA ALA A 43 -0.77 11.93 -1.03
C ALA A 43 -1.91 11.85 0.01
N ALA A 44 -3.16 11.71 -0.43
CA ALA A 44 -4.31 11.53 0.46
C ALA A 44 -4.26 10.20 1.23
N LEU A 45 -3.66 9.16 0.62
CA LEU A 45 -3.50 7.84 1.21
C LEU A 45 -2.24 7.70 2.06
N ARG A 46 -1.42 8.74 2.25
CA ARG A 46 -0.17 8.69 3.03
C ARG A 46 -0.28 7.97 4.38
N PRO A 47 -1.36 8.12 5.18
CA PRO A 47 -1.50 7.39 6.44
C PRO A 47 -1.56 5.85 6.30
N TYR A 48 -1.90 5.35 5.11
CA TYR A 48 -2.04 3.93 4.79
C TYR A 48 -0.85 3.38 4.00
N VAL A 49 -0.18 4.21 3.18
CA VAL A 49 0.98 3.80 2.38
C VAL A 49 2.31 4.02 3.07
N GLU A 50 2.39 4.96 4.01
CA GLU A 50 3.57 5.22 4.84
C GLU A 50 3.22 5.28 6.35
N PRO A 51 2.55 4.25 6.93
CA PRO A 51 2.18 4.28 8.33
C PRO A 51 3.44 4.26 9.22
N PRO A 52 3.52 5.11 10.26
CA PRO A 52 4.69 5.17 11.13
C PRO A 52 4.79 3.92 12.01
N ILE A 53 6.03 3.45 12.23
CA ILE A 53 6.36 2.44 13.23
C ILE A 53 6.61 3.17 14.54
N ARG A 54 5.84 2.82 15.57
CA ARG A 54 6.03 3.32 16.93
C ARG A 54 6.65 2.25 17.83
N ASN A 55 7.63 2.64 18.64
CA ASN A 55 8.17 1.79 19.69
C ASN A 55 7.22 1.73 20.91
N ALA A 56 7.59 0.97 21.93
CA ALA A 56 6.80 0.85 23.16
C ALA A 56 6.66 2.17 23.95
N ALA A 57 7.59 3.13 23.76
CA ALA A 57 7.52 4.47 24.32
C ALA A 57 6.64 5.43 23.49
N GLY A 58 6.10 4.98 22.36
CA GLY A 58 5.26 5.76 21.45
C GLY A 58 6.03 6.61 20.44
N GLU A 59 7.36 6.55 20.45
CA GLU A 59 8.24 7.30 19.55
C GLU A 59 8.24 6.69 18.16
N ILE A 60 8.31 7.54 17.12
CA ILE A 60 8.42 7.08 15.73
C ILE A 60 9.85 6.61 15.48
N VAL A 61 10.00 5.35 15.10
CA VAL A 61 11.30 4.70 14.85
C VAL A 61 11.45 4.23 13.40
N GLY A 62 10.47 4.50 12.54
CA GLY A 62 10.47 4.16 11.12
C GLY A 62 9.09 4.29 10.50
N SER A 63 8.92 3.74 9.30
CA SER A 63 7.65 3.64 8.58
C SER A 63 7.60 2.33 7.78
N PHE A 64 6.39 1.91 7.41
CA PHE A 64 6.23 0.94 6.32
C PHE A 64 6.32 1.67 5.00
N ASP A 65 6.85 0.99 3.99
CA ASP A 65 6.89 1.46 2.62
C ASP A 65 6.98 0.26 1.67
N ILE A 66 6.74 0.50 0.39
CA ILE A 66 7.01 -0.45 -0.67
C ILE A 66 8.52 -0.65 -0.79
N ALA A 67 8.95 -1.90 -0.87
CA ALA A 67 10.36 -2.20 -1.12
C ALA A 67 10.76 -1.69 -2.51
N PRO A 68 11.90 -0.99 -2.65
CA PRO A 68 12.36 -0.48 -3.94
C PRO A 68 12.39 -1.58 -5.01
N GLY A 69 11.81 -1.29 -6.17
CA GLY A 69 11.79 -2.22 -7.31
C GLY A 69 10.82 -3.40 -7.18
N TRP A 70 10.01 -3.48 -6.12
CA TRP A 70 9.07 -4.59 -5.91
C TRP A 70 8.05 -4.76 -7.05
N LEU A 71 7.59 -3.65 -7.66
CA LEU A 71 6.69 -3.66 -8.81
C LEU A 71 7.39 -3.24 -10.12
N GLY A 72 8.72 -3.29 -10.17
CA GLY A 72 9.52 -3.02 -11.38
C GLY A 72 9.49 -1.57 -11.89
N ARG A 73 8.70 -0.67 -11.29
CA ARG A 73 8.59 0.76 -11.66
C ARG A 73 8.34 1.73 -10.51
N LEU A 74 8.12 1.24 -9.28
CA LEU A 74 7.98 2.02 -8.06
C LEU A 74 9.26 1.96 -7.23
#